data_AF-A0A7K6MX42-F1
#
_entry.id   AF-A0A7K6MX42-F1
#
_cell.length_a   1.000
_cell.length_b   1.000
_cell.length_c   1.000
_cell.angle_alpha   90.00
_cell.angle_beta   90.00
_cell.angle_gamma   90.00
#
_symmetry.space_group_name_H-M   'P 1'
#
loop_
_entity.id
_entity.type
_entity.pdbx_description
1 polymer ?
#
loop_
_entity_poly.entity_id
_entity_poly.type
_entity_poly.pdbx_seq_one_letter_code
_entity_poly.pdbx_strand_id
1 'polypeptide(L)'
;EFCLLDEQQGGFEKESTEGSAYPHSVQFRDASFLYQPDAVDNEMYSGAKNLVPSDASIRILKQDLSRLKTQFQPFVKLPEEKRRALYKTLCELLLHEEMVTALGDVFDDICTGDKPDLQELKLEQQRDLLDFLQLLGCSLQTELLLQKYQPQDEELFSAAHLLISALSELPDDTLVLLCACCDLQVVPALCCLPNIASADGTVALSTPLVATLADRGRFEVVQRLFASSNINLEMTESSVKAVTMKEPRFFPLVLYVALYGFHALGGN
;
A
#
# COMPACT_ATOMS: atom_id res chain seq x y z
N GLU A 1 57.38 -21.50 -13.09
CA GLU A 1 57.72 -21.78 -11.67
C GLU A 1 56.98 -20.78 -10.82
N PHE A 2 56.16 -21.26 -9.89
CA PHE A 2 55.32 -20.44 -9.01
C PHE A 2 56.12 -20.12 -7.74
N CYS A 3 56.47 -18.84 -7.55
CA CYS A 3 57.00 -18.35 -6.29
C CYS A 3 55.84 -17.84 -5.43
N LEU A 4 55.45 -18.64 -4.43
CA LEU A 4 54.59 -18.22 -3.33
C LEU A 4 55.42 -17.33 -2.40
N LEU A 5 54.97 -16.11 -2.17
CA LEU A 5 55.49 -15.23 -1.12
C LEU A 5 54.59 -15.30 0.11
N ASP A 6 55.26 -15.27 1.26
CA ASP A 6 54.76 -15.52 2.61
C ASP A 6 53.67 -14.54 3.09
N GLU A 7 52.75 -15.13 3.86
CA GLU A 7 52.08 -14.59 5.04
C GLU A 7 51.92 -13.06 5.13
N GLN A 8 50.86 -12.53 4.51
CA GLN A 8 50.17 -11.39 5.11
C GLN A 8 48.95 -11.90 5.89
N GLN A 9 49.06 -11.85 7.22
CA GLN A 9 47.90 -11.82 8.10
C GLN A 9 47.07 -10.58 7.76
N GLY A 10 45.98 -10.78 7.05
CA GLY A 10 44.92 -9.77 6.90
C GLY A 10 44.27 -9.52 8.26
N GLY A 11 44.78 -8.52 8.96
CA GLY A 11 44.15 -7.99 10.17
C GLY A 11 42.88 -7.24 9.82
N PHE A 12 41.72 -7.87 10.04
CA PHE A 12 40.50 -7.10 10.29
C PHE A 12 40.53 -6.68 11.76
N GLU A 13 41.22 -5.57 12.03
CA GLU A 13 41.06 -4.87 13.30
C GLU A 13 39.63 -4.34 13.37
N LYS A 14 38.86 -4.91 14.30
CA LYS A 14 37.54 -4.45 14.69
C LYS A 14 37.73 -3.22 15.58
N GLU A 15 37.79 -2.04 14.99
CA GLU A 15 37.77 -0.79 15.76
C GLU A 15 36.33 -0.47 16.19
N SER A 16 35.99 -0.95 17.38
CA SER A 16 34.86 -0.45 18.15
C SER A 16 35.30 0.82 18.89
N THR A 17 34.84 1.98 18.43
CA THR A 17 34.85 3.22 19.21
C THR A 17 33.46 3.85 19.19
N GLU A 18 32.96 4.03 20.39
CA GLU A 18 31.64 4.47 20.80
C GLU A 18 31.32 5.91 20.36
N GLY A 19 30.01 6.21 20.28
CA GLY A 19 29.52 7.56 20.56
C GLY A 19 28.81 8.28 19.41
N SER A 20 27.63 7.80 19.02
CA SER A 20 26.62 8.69 18.45
C SER A 20 25.24 8.22 18.88
N ALA A 21 24.73 8.85 19.93
CA ALA A 21 23.37 8.69 20.40
C ALA A 21 22.42 9.34 19.39
N TYR A 22 21.87 8.54 18.48
CA TYR A 22 20.69 8.90 17.70
C TYR A 22 19.66 7.77 17.81
N PRO A 23 18.46 8.03 18.35
CA PRO A 23 17.39 7.06 18.36
C PRO A 23 16.66 7.17 17.01
N HIS A 24 17.25 6.66 15.93
CA HIS A 24 16.55 6.62 14.64
C HIS A 24 15.80 5.30 14.46
N SER A 25 14.46 5.45 14.49
CA SER A 25 13.48 4.73 13.66
C SER A 25 13.50 3.20 13.71
N VAL A 26 13.16 2.63 14.87
CA VAL A 26 12.75 1.22 14.97
C VAL A 26 11.36 0.99 14.33
N GLN A 27 10.58 2.05 14.05
CA GLN A 27 9.23 1.94 13.49
C GLN A 27 9.18 1.75 11.97
N PHE A 28 10.19 2.17 11.21
CA PHE A 28 10.20 2.02 9.74
C PHE A 28 10.31 0.55 9.30
N ARG A 29 10.87 -0.31 10.15
CA ARG A 29 10.99 -1.75 9.85
C ARG A 29 9.68 -2.51 9.96
N ASP A 30 8.70 -1.95 10.68
CA ASP A 30 7.41 -2.59 10.92
C ASP A 30 6.41 -2.33 9.77
N ALA A 31 6.75 -1.47 8.80
CA ALA A 31 6.00 -1.31 7.54
C ALA A 31 6.46 -2.31 6.46
N SER A 32 7.64 -2.92 6.62
CA SER A 32 8.20 -3.96 5.73
C SER A 32 7.50 -5.33 5.86
N PHE A 33 6.16 -5.35 5.85
CA PHE A 33 5.39 -6.60 5.89
C PHE A 33 5.37 -7.36 4.56
N LEU A 34 5.90 -6.80 3.46
CA LEU A 34 5.72 -7.40 2.14
C LEU A 34 6.97 -7.88 1.41
N TYR A 35 8.19 -7.41 1.68
CA TYR A 35 9.40 -8.10 1.24
C TYR A 35 10.62 -7.42 1.87
N GLN A 36 11.60 -8.20 2.29
CA GLN A 36 12.95 -7.72 2.55
C GLN A 36 13.86 -8.58 1.66
N PRO A 37 14.19 -8.13 0.43
CA PRO A 37 15.14 -8.83 -0.39
C PRO A 37 16.53 -8.38 0.04
N ASP A 38 17.24 -9.16 0.84
CA ASP A 38 18.70 -9.05 0.74
C ASP A 38 19.49 -10.31 1.14
N ALA A 39 20.59 -10.44 0.40
CA ALA A 39 21.77 -11.27 0.56
C ALA A 39 21.65 -12.79 0.33
N VAL A 40 22.09 -13.16 -0.87
CA VAL A 40 22.97 -14.30 -1.21
C VAL A 40 23.35 -15.19 -0.01
N ASP A 41 22.57 -16.24 0.23
CA ASP A 41 23.17 -17.53 0.59
C ASP A 41 22.25 -18.70 0.24
N ASN A 42 22.92 -19.73 -0.23
CA ASN A 42 22.38 -20.90 -0.91
C ASN A 42 21.77 -21.88 0.10
N GLU A 43 20.60 -22.40 -0.25
CA GLU A 43 19.93 -23.59 0.31
C GLU A 43 19.38 -23.53 1.76
N MET A 44 18.08 -23.88 1.85
CA MET A 44 17.38 -24.40 3.03
C MET A 44 16.66 -23.41 3.97
N TYR A 45 15.94 -22.44 3.41
CA TYR A 45 14.77 -21.82 4.06
C TYR A 45 13.48 -22.24 3.34
N SER A 46 12.97 -23.43 3.68
CA SER A 46 11.57 -23.76 3.44
C SER A 46 10.70 -22.85 4.33
N GLY A 47 10.06 -21.86 3.72
CA GLY A 47 8.92 -21.17 4.34
C GLY A 47 9.00 -19.66 4.28
N ALA A 48 8.90 -19.07 3.09
CA ALA A 48 8.29 -17.75 2.96
C ALA A 48 6.85 -17.86 3.49
N LYS A 49 6.70 -17.58 4.79
CA LYS A 49 5.42 -17.54 5.50
C LYS A 49 4.57 -16.44 4.86
N ASN A 50 3.35 -16.83 4.47
CA ASN A 50 2.20 -16.00 4.07
C ASN A 50 1.98 -15.80 2.56
N LEU A 51 2.04 -16.88 1.78
CA LEU A 51 1.26 -16.91 0.53
C LEU A 51 -0.22 -17.07 0.89
N VAL A 52 -1.07 -16.22 0.32
CA VAL A 52 -2.52 -16.40 0.43
C VAL A 52 -2.88 -17.76 -0.21
N PRO A 53 -3.57 -18.68 0.49
CA PRO A 53 -3.97 -19.96 -0.07
C PRO A 53 -4.97 -19.78 -1.22
N SER A 54 -4.93 -20.68 -2.19
CA SER A 54 -5.92 -20.77 -3.28
C SER A 54 -7.25 -21.32 -2.81
N ASP A 55 -8.32 -20.94 -3.51
CA ASP A 55 -9.70 -21.42 -3.29
C ASP A 55 -10.19 -21.24 -1.84
N ALA A 56 -9.63 -20.27 -1.13
CA ALA A 56 -9.89 -20.02 0.27
C ALA A 56 -10.84 -18.84 0.43
N SER A 57 -11.71 -18.92 1.45
CA SER A 57 -12.59 -17.82 1.83
C SER A 57 -11.80 -16.54 2.09
N ILE A 58 -12.29 -15.39 1.60
CA ILE A 58 -11.64 -14.10 1.84
C ILE A 58 -11.51 -13.75 3.34
N ARG A 59 -12.28 -14.44 4.20
CA ARG A 59 -12.18 -14.37 5.66
C ARG A 59 -10.77 -14.64 6.18
N ILE A 60 -9.96 -15.44 5.48
CA ILE A 60 -8.57 -15.73 5.91
C ILE A 60 -7.74 -14.45 6.10
N LEU A 61 -8.03 -13.40 5.32
CA LEU A 61 -7.29 -12.15 5.38
C LEU A 61 -7.63 -11.33 6.64
N LYS A 62 -8.73 -11.66 7.34
CA LYS A 62 -9.23 -10.89 8.49
C LYS A 62 -8.15 -10.54 9.52
N GLN A 63 -7.25 -11.48 9.81
CA GLN A 63 -6.21 -11.27 10.80
C GLN A 63 -5.17 -10.25 10.32
N ASP A 64 -4.63 -10.43 9.12
CA ASP A 64 -3.65 -9.51 8.53
C ASP A 64 -4.24 -8.11 8.36
N LEU A 65 -5.49 -8.05 7.89
CA LEU A 65 -6.23 -6.83 7.67
C LEU A 65 -6.59 -6.07 8.95
N SER A 66 -6.71 -6.76 10.09
CA SER A 66 -6.98 -6.10 11.37
C SER A 66 -5.83 -5.18 11.80
N ARG A 67 -4.59 -5.58 11.51
CA ARG A 67 -3.37 -4.79 11.78
C ARG A 67 -3.24 -3.64 10.79
N LEU A 68 -3.62 -3.86 9.54
CA LEU A 68 -3.57 -2.84 8.50
C LEU A 68 -4.50 -1.65 8.78
N LYS A 69 -5.68 -1.91 9.36
CA LYS A 69 -6.60 -0.83 9.80
C LYS A 69 -5.97 0.14 10.81
N THR A 70 -5.01 -0.31 11.62
CA THR A 70 -4.33 0.58 12.57
C THR A 70 -3.29 1.47 11.89
N GLN A 71 -2.69 1.00 10.78
CA GLN A 71 -1.72 1.78 10.00
C GLN A 71 -2.36 3.00 9.32
N PHE A 72 -3.67 2.93 9.02
CA PHE A 72 -4.41 4.05 8.40
C PHE A 72 -5.13 4.97 9.40
N GLN A 73 -4.92 4.79 10.70
CA GLN A 73 -5.47 5.71 11.71
C GLN A 73 -5.04 7.18 11.52
N PRO A 74 -3.82 7.50 11.06
CA PRO A 74 -3.42 8.88 10.80
C PRO A 74 -4.38 9.61 9.84
N PHE A 75 -4.89 8.95 8.79
CA PHE A 75 -5.88 9.54 7.88
C PHE A 75 -7.20 9.88 8.55
N VAL A 76 -7.68 9.02 9.45
CA VAL A 76 -8.95 9.23 10.16
C VAL A 76 -8.84 10.42 11.13
N LYS A 77 -7.67 10.65 11.71
CA LYS A 77 -7.38 11.76 12.64
C LYS A 77 -7.28 13.13 11.93
N LEU A 78 -7.16 13.16 10.60
CA LEU A 78 -7.05 14.41 9.86
C LEU A 78 -8.35 15.23 9.94
N PRO A 79 -8.24 16.59 9.88
CA PRO A 79 -9.41 17.43 9.64
C PRO A 79 -10.17 17.00 8.38
N GLU A 80 -11.50 17.03 8.43
CA GLU A 80 -12.37 16.55 7.35
C GLU A 80 -12.05 17.19 5.98
N GLU A 81 -11.77 18.49 5.96
CA GLU A 81 -11.40 19.23 4.75
C GLU A 81 -10.11 18.69 4.13
N LYS A 82 -9.07 18.52 4.96
CA LYS A 82 -7.77 17.97 4.54
C LYS A 82 -7.90 16.54 4.04
N ARG A 83 -8.71 15.74 4.74
CA ARG A 83 -8.98 14.35 4.38
C ARG A 83 -9.74 14.22 3.04
N ARG A 84 -10.76 15.06 2.82
CA ARG A 84 -11.50 15.13 1.56
C ARG A 84 -10.63 15.60 0.40
N ALA A 85 -9.76 16.59 0.64
CA ALA A 85 -8.80 17.05 -0.36
C ALA A 85 -7.86 15.92 -0.77
N LEU A 86 -7.24 15.22 0.19
CA LEU A 86 -6.39 14.05 -0.08
C LEU A 86 -7.14 12.95 -0.85
N TYR A 87 -8.36 12.61 -0.43
CA TYR A 87 -9.18 11.62 -1.13
C TYR A 87 -9.43 12.00 -2.59
N LYS A 88 -9.81 13.26 -2.84
CA LYS A 88 -10.10 13.77 -4.19
C LYS A 88 -8.85 13.76 -5.06
N THR A 89 -7.74 14.30 -4.56
CA THR A 89 -6.47 14.34 -5.29
C THR A 89 -5.99 12.93 -5.58
N LEU A 90 -6.09 11.99 -4.63
CA LEU A 90 -5.68 10.61 -4.86
C LEU A 90 -6.52 9.92 -5.95
N CYS A 91 -7.84 10.11 -5.96
CA CYS A 91 -8.69 9.61 -7.04
C CYS A 91 -8.32 10.21 -8.41
N GLU A 92 -7.95 11.49 -8.47
CA GLU A 92 -7.50 12.13 -9.72
C GLU A 92 -6.16 11.55 -10.20
N LEU A 93 -5.24 11.29 -9.26
CA LEU A 93 -3.93 10.68 -9.57
C LEU A 93 -4.07 9.25 -10.08
N LEU A 94 -5.01 8.45 -9.56
CA LEU A 94 -5.25 7.07 -10.02
C LEU A 94 -5.63 6.96 -11.51
N LEU A 95 -6.07 8.05 -12.14
CA LEU A 95 -6.40 8.07 -13.57
C LEU A 95 -5.16 8.17 -14.47
N HIS A 96 -3.98 8.40 -13.87
CA HIS A 96 -2.72 8.62 -14.55
C HIS A 96 -1.65 7.71 -13.96
N GLU A 97 -1.35 6.60 -14.64
CA GLU A 97 -0.33 5.62 -14.24
C GLU A 97 0.99 6.30 -13.88
N GLU A 98 1.46 7.22 -14.74
CA GLU A 98 2.72 7.91 -14.56
C GLU A 98 2.79 8.72 -13.26
N MET A 99 1.63 9.17 -12.75
CA MET A 99 1.53 9.93 -11.52
C MET A 99 1.66 9.05 -10.29
N VAL A 100 1.11 7.84 -10.31
CA VAL A 100 1.20 6.90 -9.20
C VAL A 100 2.63 6.38 -9.07
N THR A 101 3.28 6.04 -10.19
CA THR A 101 4.69 5.64 -10.21
C THR A 101 5.59 6.76 -9.70
N ALA A 102 5.47 7.97 -10.26
CA ALA A 102 6.31 9.08 -9.84
C ALA A 102 6.08 9.48 -8.38
N LEU A 103 4.85 9.37 -7.87
CA LEU A 103 4.58 9.58 -6.45
C LEU A 103 5.25 8.50 -5.59
N GLY A 104 5.27 7.23 -6.04
CA GLY A 104 6.01 6.15 -5.40
C GLY A 104 7.50 6.47 -5.29
N ASP A 105 8.13 6.83 -6.41
CA ASP A 105 9.56 7.17 -6.47
C ASP A 105 9.91 8.36 -5.54
N VAL A 106 9.07 9.41 -5.54
CA VAL A 106 9.26 10.56 -4.66
C VAL A 106 9.18 10.17 -3.18
N PHE A 107 8.28 9.26 -2.81
CA PHE A 107 8.18 8.77 -1.44
C PHE A 107 9.41 7.96 -1.03
N ASP A 108 9.92 7.12 -1.95
CA ASP A 108 11.12 6.33 -1.72
C ASP A 108 12.35 7.24 -1.57
N ASP A 109 12.51 8.25 -2.43
CA ASP A 109 13.58 9.26 -2.33
C ASP A 109 13.52 10.02 -1.00
N ILE A 110 12.32 10.40 -0.54
CA ILE A 110 12.15 11.05 0.77
C ILE A 110 12.57 10.11 1.90
N CYS A 111 12.30 8.81 1.79
CA CYS A 111 12.68 7.81 2.81
C CYS A 111 14.18 7.55 2.83
N THR A 112 14.86 7.54 1.68
CA THR A 112 16.32 7.36 1.59
C THR A 112 17.07 8.66 1.91
N GLY A 113 16.37 9.81 1.90
CA GLY A 113 16.95 11.13 2.07
C GLY A 113 17.56 11.70 0.80
N ASP A 114 17.26 11.09 -0.35
CA ASP A 114 17.64 11.54 -1.66
C ASP A 114 16.75 12.70 -2.14
N LYS A 115 17.16 13.34 -3.23
CA LYS A 115 16.39 14.44 -3.83
C LYS A 115 15.47 13.83 -4.91
N PRO A 116 14.14 14.00 -4.79
CA PRO A 116 13.21 13.59 -5.82
C PRO A 116 13.53 14.22 -7.18
N ASP A 117 13.62 13.38 -8.21
CA ASP A 117 13.73 13.85 -9.59
C ASP A 117 12.34 13.95 -10.22
N LEU A 118 11.93 15.18 -10.51
CA LEU A 118 10.63 15.49 -11.09
C LEU A 118 10.73 15.89 -12.57
N GLN A 119 11.93 15.86 -13.16
CA GLN A 119 12.18 16.41 -14.50
C GLN A 119 11.44 15.70 -15.63
N GLU A 120 11.09 14.42 -15.45
CA GLU A 120 10.36 13.63 -16.45
C GLU A 120 8.88 14.01 -16.54
N LEU A 121 8.34 14.66 -15.51
CA LEU A 121 6.95 15.08 -15.44
C LEU A 121 6.72 16.46 -16.04
N LYS A 122 5.52 16.67 -16.57
CA LYS A 122 5.07 18.00 -17.01
C LYS A 122 4.92 18.93 -15.81
N LEU A 123 5.03 20.24 -16.04
CA LEU A 123 4.89 21.25 -14.98
C LEU A 123 3.56 21.15 -14.20
N GLU A 124 2.47 20.79 -14.89
CA GLU A 124 1.15 20.57 -14.26
C GLU A 124 1.19 19.37 -13.30
N GLN A 125 1.75 18.25 -13.76
CA GLN A 125 1.92 17.02 -12.96
C GLN A 125 2.84 17.25 -11.76
N GLN A 126 3.95 17.96 -11.94
CA GLN A 126 4.83 18.32 -10.83
C GLN A 126 4.07 19.11 -9.77
N ARG A 127 3.24 20.07 -10.18
CA ARG A 127 2.43 20.86 -9.25
C ARG A 127 1.44 19.99 -8.50
N ASP A 128 0.75 19.09 -9.18
CA ASP A 128 -0.23 18.19 -8.55
C ASP A 128 0.43 17.28 -7.49
N LEU A 129 1.63 16.77 -7.74
CA LEU A 129 2.41 16.01 -6.76
C LEU A 129 2.83 16.88 -5.56
N LEU A 130 3.31 18.10 -5.81
CA LEU A 130 3.70 19.03 -4.75
C LEU A 130 2.51 19.42 -3.88
N ASP A 131 1.35 19.67 -4.50
CA ASP A 131 0.10 19.97 -3.80
C ASP A 131 -0.33 18.78 -2.94
N PHE A 132 -0.19 17.54 -3.44
CA PHE A 132 -0.44 16.31 -2.67
C PHE A 132 0.51 16.17 -1.48
N LEU A 133 1.82 16.38 -1.67
CA LEU A 133 2.82 16.33 -0.59
C LEU A 133 2.57 17.42 0.47
N GLN A 134 2.17 18.61 0.04
CA GLN A 134 1.78 19.69 0.96
C GLN A 134 0.55 19.29 1.78
N LEU A 135 -0.44 18.60 1.18
CA LEU A 135 -1.56 18.02 1.92
C LEU A 135 -1.12 16.93 2.91
N LEU A 136 0.06 16.33 2.78
CA LEU A 136 0.63 15.43 3.78
C LEU A 136 1.50 16.16 4.82
N GLY A 137 1.68 17.47 4.69
CA GLY A 137 2.54 18.26 5.57
C GLY A 137 4.03 18.12 5.24
N CYS A 138 4.37 17.62 4.06
CA CYS A 138 5.73 17.67 3.54
C CYS A 138 5.99 19.09 3.03
N SER A 139 6.87 19.83 3.69
CA SER A 139 7.25 21.17 3.22
C SER A 139 8.37 21.08 2.18
N LEU A 140 8.05 21.33 0.92
CA LEU A 140 9.05 21.64 -0.10
C LEU A 140 9.38 23.12 -0.05
N GLN A 141 10.30 23.52 0.84
CA GLN A 141 10.85 24.87 0.78
C GLN A 141 11.81 24.93 -0.41
N THR A 142 11.27 25.42 -1.53
CA THR A 142 12.03 25.80 -2.70
C THR A 142 12.88 27.00 -2.32
N GLU A 143 14.20 26.88 -2.52
CA GLU A 143 15.22 27.94 -2.39
C GLU A 143 15.64 28.34 -0.97
N LEU A 144 16.50 27.51 -0.35
CA LEU A 144 17.83 27.88 0.19
C LEU A 144 18.27 26.80 1.17
N LEU A 145 19.37 26.11 0.81
CA LEU A 145 20.14 25.20 1.67
C LEU A 145 19.42 23.89 2.02
N LEU A 146 19.76 22.81 1.30
CA LEU A 146 20.17 21.52 1.90
C LEU A 146 19.37 21.04 3.13
N GLN A 147 18.06 21.28 3.16
CA GLN A 147 17.19 20.86 4.24
C GLN A 147 16.51 19.58 3.80
N LYS A 148 16.80 18.54 4.58
CA LYS A 148 16.24 17.19 4.45
C LYS A 148 14.73 17.30 4.23
N TYR A 149 14.21 16.53 3.28
CA TYR A 149 12.78 16.22 3.23
C TYR A 149 12.40 15.60 4.57
N GLN A 150 11.65 16.32 5.38
CA GLN A 150 11.23 15.85 6.69
C GLN A 150 9.70 15.97 6.74
N PRO A 151 8.98 14.83 6.77
CA PRO A 151 7.55 14.88 7.01
C PRO A 151 7.30 15.47 8.41
N GLN A 152 6.35 16.40 8.51
CA GLN A 152 5.96 16.97 9.81
C GLN A 152 5.24 15.94 10.68
N ASP A 153 4.60 14.96 10.05
CA ASP A 153 3.87 13.86 10.66
C ASP A 153 4.34 12.54 10.03
N GLU A 154 5.29 11.87 10.70
CA GLU A 154 5.87 10.62 10.24
C GLU A 154 4.84 9.49 10.14
N GLU A 155 3.83 9.46 11.03
CA GLU A 155 2.77 8.44 10.98
C GLU A 155 1.88 8.63 9.75
N LEU A 156 1.49 9.88 9.47
CA LEU A 156 0.71 10.23 8.28
C LEU A 156 1.47 9.94 6.99
N PHE A 157 2.75 10.30 6.94
CA PHE A 157 3.60 10.02 5.79
C PHE A 157 3.75 8.52 5.57
N SER A 158 4.00 7.74 6.64
CA SER A 158 4.10 6.28 6.56
C SER A 158 2.80 5.63 6.07
N ALA A 159 1.64 6.12 6.53
CA ALA A 159 0.34 5.65 6.06
C ALA A 159 0.12 5.97 4.57
N ALA A 160 0.53 7.15 4.12
CA ALA A 160 0.49 7.53 2.71
C ALA A 160 1.45 6.70 1.87
N HIS A 161 2.68 6.50 2.31
CA HIS A 161 3.67 5.67 1.62
C HIS A 161 3.13 4.26 1.41
N LEU A 162 2.62 3.63 2.47
CA LEU A 162 2.03 2.29 2.40
C LEU A 162 0.87 2.21 1.40
N LEU A 163 0.02 3.24 1.34
CA LEU A 163 -1.05 3.32 0.35
C LEU A 163 -0.49 3.46 -1.07
N ILE A 164 0.43 4.40 -1.30
CA ILE A 164 1.01 4.64 -2.62
C ILE A 164 1.78 3.41 -3.12
N SER A 165 2.61 2.78 -2.28
CA SER A 165 3.30 1.53 -2.65
C SER A 165 2.30 0.43 -3.02
N ALA A 166 1.17 0.30 -2.31
CA ALA A 166 0.15 -0.66 -2.69
C ALA A 166 -0.51 -0.33 -4.03
N LEU A 167 -0.70 0.95 -4.35
CA LEU A 167 -1.25 1.37 -5.63
C LEU A 167 -0.28 1.11 -6.78
N SER A 168 1.03 1.37 -6.59
CA SER A 168 2.06 1.08 -7.59
C SER A 168 2.22 -0.41 -7.89
N GLU A 169 1.84 -1.29 -6.96
CA GLU A 169 1.85 -2.75 -7.15
C GLU A 169 0.59 -3.30 -7.85
N LEU A 170 -0.47 -2.49 -7.97
CA LEU A 170 -1.69 -2.89 -8.67
C LEU A 170 -1.58 -2.60 -10.17
N PRO A 171 -2.12 -3.48 -11.03
CA PRO A 171 -2.20 -3.20 -12.48
C PRO A 171 -3.02 -1.93 -12.78
N ASP A 172 -2.70 -1.21 -13.86
CA ASP A 172 -3.34 0.08 -14.19
C ASP A 172 -4.86 -0.02 -14.38
N ASP A 173 -5.32 -1.10 -15.00
CA ASP A 173 -6.75 -1.37 -15.16
C ASP A 173 -7.45 -1.56 -13.80
N THR A 174 -6.72 -2.05 -12.80
CA THR A 174 -7.19 -2.17 -11.41
C THR A 174 -7.32 -0.81 -10.74
N LEU A 175 -6.42 0.14 -11.02
CA LEU A 175 -6.49 1.51 -10.48
C LEU A 175 -7.75 2.23 -10.98
N VAL A 176 -8.05 2.11 -12.27
CA VAL A 176 -9.28 2.66 -12.88
C VAL A 176 -10.53 2.03 -12.26
N LEU A 177 -10.53 0.71 -12.06
CA LEU A 177 -11.65 0.00 -11.40
C LEU A 177 -11.81 0.41 -9.93
N LEU A 178 -10.71 0.66 -9.22
CA LEU A 178 -10.70 1.14 -7.84
C LEU A 178 -11.32 2.55 -7.76
N CYS A 179 -10.93 3.44 -8.68
CA CYS A 179 -11.55 4.76 -8.83
C CYS A 179 -13.05 4.68 -9.09
N ALA A 180 -13.49 3.79 -9.99
CA ALA A 180 -14.91 3.57 -10.22
C ALA A 180 -15.64 3.05 -8.96
N CYS A 181 -14.98 2.21 -8.16
CA CYS A 181 -15.54 1.74 -6.89
C CYS A 181 -15.67 2.85 -5.83
N CYS A 182 -14.73 3.80 -5.83
CA CYS A 182 -14.80 5.03 -5.03
C CYS A 182 -16.03 5.86 -5.41
N ASP A 183 -16.27 6.11 -6.69
CA ASP A 183 -17.43 6.87 -7.19
C ASP A 183 -18.77 6.18 -6.93
N LEU A 184 -18.80 4.85 -7.04
CA LEU A 184 -19.98 4.03 -6.76
C LEU A 184 -20.27 3.86 -5.26
N GLN A 185 -19.40 4.39 -4.39
CA GLN A 185 -19.50 4.31 -2.93
C GLN A 185 -19.61 2.86 -2.41
N VAL A 186 -18.91 1.93 -3.06
CA VAL A 186 -18.92 0.51 -2.67
C VAL A 186 -17.73 0.14 -1.78
N VAL A 187 -16.68 0.95 -1.72
CA VAL A 187 -15.47 0.70 -0.92
C VAL A 187 -15.76 0.27 0.53
N PRO A 188 -16.67 0.93 1.30
CA PRO A 188 -16.98 0.49 2.66
C PRO A 188 -17.53 -0.95 2.74
N ALA A 189 -18.35 -1.35 1.76
CA ALA A 189 -18.88 -2.70 1.68
C ALA A 189 -17.76 -3.72 1.40
N LEU A 190 -16.82 -3.39 0.50
CA LEU A 190 -15.68 -4.25 0.17
C LEU A 190 -14.77 -4.48 1.38
N CYS A 191 -14.47 -3.42 2.13
CA CYS A 191 -13.70 -3.48 3.39
C CYS A 191 -14.36 -4.37 4.45
N CYS A 192 -15.68 -4.58 4.40
CA CYS A 192 -16.41 -5.40 5.36
C CYS A 192 -16.32 -6.91 5.04
N LEU A 193 -16.14 -7.31 3.77
CA LEU A 193 -16.23 -8.70 3.31
C LEU A 193 -15.40 -9.70 4.14
N PRO A 194 -14.10 -9.47 4.42
CA PRO A 194 -13.29 -10.42 5.20
C PRO A 194 -13.79 -10.61 6.64
N ASN A 195 -14.49 -9.61 7.18
CA ASN A 195 -14.94 -9.62 8.57
C ASN A 195 -16.24 -10.38 8.76
N ILE A 196 -17.11 -10.37 7.74
CA ILE A 196 -18.49 -10.89 7.79
C ILE A 196 -18.70 -12.17 6.97
N ALA A 197 -17.74 -12.54 6.11
CA ALA A 197 -17.81 -13.78 5.33
C ALA A 197 -17.85 -15.03 6.22
N SER A 198 -18.62 -16.03 5.78
CA SER A 198 -18.64 -17.37 6.34
C SER A 198 -17.37 -18.15 6.00
N ALA A 199 -17.27 -19.38 6.53
CA ALA A 199 -16.09 -20.24 6.32
C ALA A 199 -15.85 -20.57 4.83
N ASP A 200 -16.92 -20.61 4.03
CA ASP A 200 -16.89 -20.84 2.58
C ASP A 200 -16.80 -19.54 1.75
N GLY A 201 -16.71 -18.37 2.38
CA GLY A 201 -16.56 -17.08 1.70
C GLY A 201 -17.88 -16.39 1.35
N THR A 202 -19.01 -16.95 1.76
CA THR A 202 -20.34 -16.43 1.45
C THR A 202 -20.75 -15.32 2.43
N VAL A 203 -21.44 -14.29 1.90
CA VAL A 203 -22.06 -13.20 2.64
C VAL A 203 -23.48 -13.01 2.12
N ALA A 204 -24.47 -12.95 3.01
CA ALA A 204 -25.85 -12.71 2.61
C ALA A 204 -26.04 -11.23 2.22
N LEU A 205 -26.67 -10.97 1.06
CA LEU A 205 -26.99 -9.63 0.57
C LEU A 205 -28.05 -8.91 1.43
N SER A 206 -28.78 -9.66 2.27
CA SER A 206 -29.65 -9.08 3.30
C SER A 206 -28.88 -8.33 4.40
N THR A 207 -27.55 -8.50 4.48
CA THR A 207 -26.69 -7.77 5.41
C THR A 207 -26.58 -6.30 4.98
N PRO A 208 -26.97 -5.32 5.81
CA PRO A 208 -26.95 -3.90 5.44
C PRO A 208 -25.57 -3.40 5.00
N LEU A 209 -24.50 -3.96 5.56
CA LEU A 209 -23.11 -3.58 5.25
C LEU A 209 -22.70 -3.86 3.80
N VAL A 210 -23.38 -4.77 3.10
CA VAL A 210 -23.08 -5.14 1.71
C VAL A 210 -24.29 -5.03 0.80
N ALA A 211 -25.37 -4.39 1.26
CA ALA A 211 -26.59 -4.21 0.46
C ALA A 211 -26.33 -3.44 -0.85
N THR A 212 -25.30 -2.59 -0.88
CA THR A 212 -24.87 -1.86 -2.09
C THR A 212 -24.37 -2.78 -3.21
N LEU A 213 -23.94 -4.01 -2.89
CA LEU A 213 -23.50 -5.00 -3.87
C LEU A 213 -24.65 -5.74 -4.56
N ALA A 214 -25.91 -5.57 -4.10
CA ALA A 214 -27.07 -6.17 -4.75
C ALA A 214 -27.39 -5.53 -6.12
N ASP A 215 -26.90 -4.30 -6.35
CA ASP A 215 -26.99 -3.66 -7.66
C ASP A 215 -26.05 -4.34 -8.65
N ARG A 216 -26.60 -4.86 -9.76
CA ARG A 216 -25.83 -5.63 -10.75
C ARG A 216 -24.74 -4.79 -11.43
N GLY A 217 -25.00 -3.52 -11.72
CA GLY A 217 -24.02 -2.65 -12.37
C GLY A 217 -22.83 -2.38 -11.46
N ARG A 218 -23.09 -2.10 -10.17
CA ARG A 218 -22.03 -1.97 -9.15
C ARG A 218 -21.26 -3.27 -8.97
N PHE A 219 -21.98 -4.39 -8.89
CA PHE A 219 -21.38 -5.70 -8.71
C PHE A 219 -20.41 -6.06 -9.85
N GLU A 220 -20.75 -5.78 -11.11
CA GLU A 220 -19.87 -6.07 -12.26
C GLU A 220 -18.55 -5.30 -12.23
N VAL A 221 -18.55 -4.07 -11.71
CA VAL A 221 -17.31 -3.29 -11.51
C VAL A 221 -16.48 -3.91 -10.38
N VAL A 222 -17.11 -4.21 -9.25
CA VAL A 222 -16.45 -4.83 -8.09
C VAL A 222 -15.88 -6.21 -8.44
N GLN A 223 -16.62 -7.01 -9.20
CA GLN A 223 -16.19 -8.33 -9.62
C GLN A 223 -14.91 -8.26 -10.47
N ARG A 224 -14.83 -7.29 -11.39
CA ARG A 224 -13.62 -7.06 -12.18
C ARG A 224 -12.45 -6.59 -11.32
N LEU A 225 -12.69 -5.67 -10.38
CA LEU A 225 -11.67 -5.22 -9.42
C LEU A 225 -11.09 -6.39 -8.60
N PHE A 226 -11.96 -7.28 -8.13
CA PHE A 226 -11.55 -8.43 -7.33
C PHE A 226 -10.79 -9.45 -8.19
N ALA A 227 -11.26 -9.69 -9.42
CA ALA A 227 -10.62 -10.61 -10.34
C ALA A 227 -9.19 -10.18 -10.71
N SER A 228 -8.94 -8.89 -10.92
CA SER A 228 -7.59 -8.38 -11.22
C SER A 228 -6.61 -8.56 -10.04
N SER A 229 -7.13 -8.75 -8.82
CA SER A 229 -6.37 -9.03 -7.61
C SER A 229 -6.43 -10.49 -7.18
N ASN A 230 -6.74 -11.41 -8.10
CA ASN A 230 -6.85 -12.86 -7.87
C ASN A 230 -7.89 -13.25 -6.79
N ILE A 231 -9.03 -12.56 -6.75
CA ILE A 231 -10.19 -12.92 -5.94
C ILE A 231 -11.38 -13.16 -6.87
N ASN A 232 -11.95 -14.36 -6.82
CA ASN A 232 -13.21 -14.66 -7.49
C ASN A 232 -14.38 -14.16 -6.64
N LEU A 233 -15.24 -13.35 -7.25
CA LEU A 233 -16.47 -12.85 -6.65
C LEU A 233 -17.66 -13.35 -7.44
N GLU A 234 -18.54 -14.12 -6.82
CA GLU A 234 -19.74 -14.67 -7.42
C GLU A 234 -20.99 -14.14 -6.72
N MET A 235 -22.02 -13.80 -7.48
CA MET A 235 -23.29 -13.34 -6.93
C MET A 235 -24.42 -14.31 -7.27
N THR A 236 -25.22 -14.63 -6.27
CA THR A 236 -26.52 -15.32 -6.41
C THR A 236 -27.66 -14.33 -6.13
N GLU A 237 -28.91 -14.79 -6.15
CA GLU A 237 -30.06 -13.93 -5.84
C GLU A 237 -30.03 -13.34 -4.42
N SER A 238 -29.38 -13.99 -3.47
CA SER A 238 -29.42 -13.62 -2.05
C SER A 238 -28.05 -13.51 -1.37
N SER A 239 -26.96 -13.81 -2.07
CA SER A 239 -25.62 -13.82 -1.48
C SER A 239 -24.53 -13.47 -2.48
N VAL A 240 -23.39 -13.06 -1.94
CA VAL A 240 -22.13 -12.91 -2.66
C VAL A 240 -21.11 -13.85 -2.03
N LYS A 241 -20.32 -14.52 -2.85
CA LYS A 241 -19.24 -15.40 -2.41
C LYS A 241 -17.91 -14.85 -2.89
N ALA A 242 -16.97 -14.66 -1.96
CA ALA A 242 -15.63 -14.15 -2.22
C ALA A 242 -14.59 -15.21 -1.81
N VAL A 243 -13.86 -15.72 -2.80
CA VAL A 243 -12.80 -16.72 -2.61
C VAL A 243 -11.56 -16.35 -3.41
N THR A 244 -10.38 -16.71 -2.93
CA THR A 244 -9.13 -16.49 -3.65
C THR A 244 -9.01 -17.41 -4.85
N MET A 245 -8.40 -16.93 -5.93
CA MET A 245 -8.15 -17.72 -7.14
C MET A 245 -6.90 -18.60 -6.96
N LYS A 246 -6.51 -19.31 -8.02
CA LYS A 246 -5.25 -20.07 -8.05
C LYS A 246 -4.05 -19.14 -7.97
N GLU A 247 -3.05 -19.54 -7.17
CA GLU A 247 -1.80 -18.78 -6.96
C GLU A 247 -2.03 -17.27 -6.69
N PRO A 248 -2.84 -16.90 -5.68
CA PRO A 248 -3.23 -15.52 -5.48
C PRO A 248 -2.06 -14.63 -5.00
N ARG A 249 -0.97 -15.25 -4.51
CA ARG A 249 0.23 -14.57 -3.99
C ARG A 249 -0.14 -13.53 -2.93
N PHE A 250 0.25 -12.28 -3.12
CA PHE A 250 -0.01 -11.17 -2.21
C PHE A 250 -1.03 -10.16 -2.77
N PHE A 251 -1.51 -10.35 -4.01
CA PHE A 251 -2.43 -9.41 -4.67
C PHE A 251 -3.72 -9.13 -3.87
N PRO A 252 -4.38 -10.13 -3.24
CA PRO A 252 -5.52 -9.84 -2.38
C PRO A 252 -5.17 -8.88 -1.25
N LEU A 253 -4.01 -9.05 -0.60
CA LEU A 253 -3.58 -8.17 0.49
C LEU A 253 -3.33 -6.75 -0.02
N VAL A 254 -2.64 -6.59 -1.15
CA VAL A 254 -2.36 -5.28 -1.77
C VAL A 254 -3.66 -4.54 -2.10
N LEU A 255 -4.63 -5.21 -2.70
CA LEU A 255 -5.95 -4.61 -2.96
C LEU A 255 -6.60 -4.13 -1.66
N TYR A 256 -6.53 -4.91 -0.58
CA TYR A 256 -7.11 -4.50 0.70
C TYR A 256 -6.32 -3.37 1.39
N VAL A 257 -5.01 -3.22 1.15
CA VAL A 257 -4.24 -2.03 1.55
C VAL A 257 -4.81 -0.80 0.87
N ALA A 258 -4.99 -0.86 -0.45
CA ALA A 258 -5.61 0.23 -1.20
C ALA A 258 -7.03 0.54 -0.69
N LEU A 259 -7.90 -0.47 -0.59
CA LEU A 259 -9.28 -0.30 -0.12
C LEU A 259 -9.36 0.31 1.28
N TYR A 260 -8.52 -0.12 2.24
CA TYR A 260 -8.54 0.47 3.58
C TYR A 260 -7.98 1.89 3.63
N GLY A 261 -6.95 2.20 2.83
CA GLY A 261 -6.44 3.57 2.70
C GLY A 261 -7.53 4.51 2.16
N PHE A 262 -8.20 4.12 1.08
CA PHE A 262 -9.33 4.87 0.52
C PHE A 262 -10.50 4.98 1.49
N HIS A 263 -10.86 3.90 2.18
CA HIS A 263 -11.93 3.93 3.18
C HIS A 263 -11.61 4.89 4.34
N ALA A 264 -10.35 4.89 4.81
CA ALA A 264 -9.92 5.77 5.89
C ALA A 264 -9.95 7.26 5.47
N LEU A 265 -9.66 7.56 4.20
CA LEU A 265 -9.71 8.91 3.63
C LEU A 265 -11.15 9.37 3.28
N GLY A 266 -11.98 8.49 2.72
CA GLY A 266 -13.33 8.84 2.26
C GLY A 266 -14.25 9.32 3.38
N GLY A 267 -14.03 8.86 4.61
CA GLY A 267 -14.93 9.11 5.74
C GLY A 267 -16.24 8.32 5.62
N ASN A 268 -16.93 8.18 6.74
CA ASN A 268 -18.28 7.60 6.81
C ASN A 268 -19.31 8.72 6.86
#